data_AF-A0A2E7JNM4-F1
#
_entry.id   AF-A0A2E7JNM4-F1
#
_cell.length_a   1.000
_cell.length_b   1.000
_cell.length_c   1.000
_cell.angle_alpha   90.00
_cell.angle_beta   90.00
_cell.angle_gamma   90.00
#
_symmetry.space_group_name_H-M   'P 1'
#
loop_
_entity.id
_entity.type
_entity.pdbx_description
1 polymer ?
#
loop_
_entity_poly.entity_id
_entity_poly.type
_entity_poly.pdbx_seq_one_letter_code
_entity_poly.pdbx_strand_id
1 'polypeptide(L)'
;MALTAGHDYLRWGEMADFASPLVSHISAFVCNTFIEWAQFLQEEIPDLTEEDALQLVYRFLGYDGMGLPETVAAYGADEPATLAYRIPTADLVLRDLVKAKLYLPADMPSYPIIHGEGWGRDTIDRIVSESRRLGHNGIVWQGTSELMDYEFK
;
A
#
# COMPACT_ATOMS: atom_id res chain seq x y z
N MET A 1 14.27 14.48 -2.68
CA MET A 1 14.71 14.93 -1.33
C MET A 1 15.21 13.70 -0.57
N ALA A 2 16.53 13.50 -0.55
CA ALA A 2 17.26 12.39 0.08
C ALA A 2 18.17 12.95 1.20
N LEU A 3 17.69 13.99 1.88
CA LEU A 3 18.55 15.05 2.41
C LEU A 3 19.31 14.69 3.71
N THR A 4 19.07 13.51 4.30
CA THR A 4 19.74 13.11 5.55
C THR A 4 20.48 11.77 5.49
N ALA A 5 20.31 10.96 4.45
CA ALA A 5 20.93 9.63 4.36
C ALA A 5 21.63 9.31 3.02
N GLY A 6 21.64 10.24 2.04
CA GLY A 6 22.52 10.17 0.86
C GLY A 6 22.41 8.88 0.02
N HIS A 7 21.22 8.29 -0.11
CA HIS A 7 21.04 7.15 -1.00
C HIS A 7 20.98 7.65 -2.45
N ASP A 8 21.85 7.12 -3.29
CA ASP A 8 21.81 7.38 -4.73
C ASP A 8 20.76 6.48 -5.37
N TYR A 9 19.52 6.96 -5.39
CA TYR A 9 18.39 6.24 -5.96
C TYR A 9 18.53 5.96 -7.46
N LEU A 10 19.45 6.63 -8.17
CA LEU A 10 19.74 6.33 -9.58
C LEU A 10 20.59 5.07 -9.74
N ARG A 11 21.29 4.64 -8.69
CA ARG A 11 22.22 3.50 -8.70
C ARG A 11 21.70 2.33 -7.86
N TRP A 12 20.39 2.24 -7.68
CA TRP A 12 19.78 1.16 -6.89
C TRP A 12 20.19 -0.24 -7.40
N GLY A 13 20.28 -0.40 -8.73
CA GLY A 13 20.77 -1.63 -9.38
C GLY A 13 22.19 -2.05 -9.01
N GLU A 14 23.00 -1.16 -8.46
CA GLU A 14 24.38 -1.44 -8.07
C GLU A 14 24.53 -1.76 -6.57
N MET A 15 23.49 -1.49 -5.77
CA MET A 15 23.57 -1.55 -4.31
C MET A 15 22.62 -2.56 -3.68
N ALA A 16 21.66 -3.08 -4.43
CA ALA A 16 20.72 -4.07 -3.96
C ALA A 16 20.65 -5.27 -4.93
N ASP A 17 20.61 -6.48 -4.37
CA ASP A 17 20.42 -7.71 -5.15
C ASP A 17 18.94 -7.92 -5.54
N PHE A 18 18.02 -7.30 -4.80
CA PHE A 18 16.58 -7.32 -5.06
C PHE A 18 15.88 -6.17 -4.33
N ALA A 19 14.64 -5.90 -4.73
CA ALA A 19 13.73 -4.99 -4.05
C ALA A 19 12.54 -5.72 -3.45
N SER A 20 12.08 -5.25 -2.29
CA SER A 20 10.97 -5.85 -1.56
C SER A 20 9.94 -4.79 -1.19
N PRO A 21 9.05 -4.39 -2.13
CA PRO A 21 8.02 -3.40 -1.86
C PRO A 21 7.13 -3.83 -0.68
N LEU A 22 7.08 -3.00 0.36
CA LEU A 22 6.31 -3.29 1.57
C LEU A 22 4.86 -2.84 1.39
N VAL A 23 3.97 -3.78 1.09
CA VAL A 23 2.53 -3.53 0.91
C VAL A 23 1.67 -4.29 1.93
N SER A 24 2.29 -4.88 2.95
CA SER A 24 1.64 -5.71 3.98
C SER A 24 0.77 -4.93 4.96
N HIS A 25 1.06 -3.64 5.18
CA HIS A 25 0.38 -2.80 6.17
C HIS A 25 -0.23 -1.56 5.51
N ILE A 26 -1.15 -1.77 4.56
CA ILE A 26 -1.84 -0.66 3.87
C ILE A 26 -2.62 0.25 4.84
N SER A 27 -3.08 -0.28 5.98
CA SER A 27 -3.68 0.52 7.05
C SER A 27 -2.72 1.62 7.52
N ALA A 28 -1.52 1.23 7.91
CA ALA A 28 -0.53 2.13 8.47
C ALA A 28 0.12 3.03 7.42
N PHE A 29 0.47 2.50 6.25
CA PHE A 29 1.26 3.25 5.26
C PHE A 29 0.41 4.09 4.30
N VAL A 30 -0.81 3.65 4.00
CA VAL A 30 -1.66 4.30 2.99
C VAL A 30 -2.84 4.99 3.66
N CYS A 31 -3.65 4.26 4.44
CA CYS A 31 -4.87 4.82 4.99
C CYS A 31 -4.62 5.87 6.09
N ASN A 32 -3.70 5.63 7.01
CA ASN A 32 -3.32 6.66 7.99
C ASN A 32 -2.73 7.89 7.29
N THR A 33 -1.93 7.70 6.22
CA THR A 33 -1.45 8.83 5.41
C THR A 33 -2.61 9.65 4.83
N PHE A 34 -3.67 9.00 4.34
CA PHE A 34 -4.84 9.74 3.86
C PHE A 34 -5.52 10.55 4.96
N ILE A 35 -5.73 9.93 6.12
CA ILE A 35 -6.39 10.56 7.28
C ILE A 35 -5.59 11.77 7.75
N GLU A 36 -4.30 11.58 8.03
CA GLU A 36 -3.42 12.62 8.57
C GLU A 36 -3.30 13.81 7.60
N TRP A 37 -3.16 13.55 6.30
CA TRP A 37 -3.07 14.64 5.32
C TRP A 37 -4.40 15.36 5.11
N ALA A 38 -5.54 14.65 5.15
CA ALA A 38 -6.84 15.30 5.04
C ALA A 38 -7.11 16.20 6.25
N GLN A 39 -6.84 15.72 7.47
CA GLN A 39 -6.97 16.49 8.71
C GLN A 39 -6.07 17.73 8.70
N PHE A 40 -4.80 17.56 8.31
CA PHE A 40 -3.87 18.68 8.13
C PHE A 40 -4.41 19.73 7.15
N LEU A 41 -4.98 19.33 6.01
CA LEU A 41 -5.56 20.27 5.05
C LEU A 41 -6.77 21.03 5.61
N GLN A 42 -7.60 20.37 6.42
CA GLN A 42 -8.75 21.03 7.07
C GLN A 42 -8.31 22.03 8.16
N GLU A 43 -7.22 21.75 8.86
CA GLU A 43 -6.64 22.68 9.83
C GLU A 43 -6.10 23.95 9.16
N GLU A 44 -5.47 23.80 7.99
CA GLU A 44 -4.86 24.91 7.25
C GLU A 44 -5.86 25.70 6.37
N ILE A 45 -6.99 25.10 5.99
CA ILE A 45 -7.99 25.69 5.07
C ILE A 45 -9.37 25.68 5.74
N PRO A 46 -9.79 26.80 6.40
CA PRO A 46 -10.96 26.84 7.28
C PRO A 46 -12.31 26.44 6.68
N ASP A 47 -12.47 26.48 5.35
CA ASP A 47 -13.72 26.17 4.65
C ASP A 47 -13.63 24.85 3.84
N LEU A 48 -12.56 24.08 3.99
CA LEU A 48 -12.40 22.81 3.30
C LEU A 48 -13.19 21.70 4.01
N THR A 49 -14.13 21.10 3.27
CA THR A 49 -14.89 19.95 3.79
C THR A 49 -13.99 18.72 3.91
N GLU A 50 -14.37 17.79 4.80
CA GLU A 50 -13.60 16.53 5.00
C GLU A 50 -13.56 15.70 3.72
N GLU A 51 -14.70 15.61 3.02
CA GLU A 51 -14.84 14.92 1.75
C GLU A 51 -13.90 15.53 0.68
N ASP A 52 -13.91 16.86 0.53
CA ASP A 52 -13.03 17.53 -0.43
C ASP A 52 -11.55 17.35 -0.07
N ALA A 53 -11.20 17.42 1.22
CA ALA A 53 -9.84 17.18 1.69
C ALA A 53 -9.36 15.77 1.32
N LEU A 54 -10.16 14.74 1.60
CA LEU A 54 -9.86 13.37 1.23
C LEU A 54 -9.75 13.20 -0.29
N GLN A 55 -10.67 13.76 -1.07
CA GLN A 55 -10.62 13.71 -2.54
C GLN A 55 -9.36 14.38 -3.11
N LEU A 56 -8.94 15.52 -2.54
CA LEU A 56 -7.69 16.17 -2.91
C LEU A 56 -6.48 15.28 -2.62
N VAL A 57 -6.45 14.64 -1.44
CA VAL A 57 -5.37 13.72 -1.06
C VAL A 57 -5.33 12.50 -1.98
N TYR A 58 -6.49 11.89 -2.29
CA TYR A 58 -6.56 10.75 -3.22
C TYR A 58 -6.05 11.13 -4.61
N ARG A 59 -6.45 12.29 -5.14
CA ARG A 59 -5.97 12.80 -6.43
C ARG A 59 -4.48 13.05 -6.42
N PHE A 60 -3.98 13.75 -5.40
CA PHE A 60 -2.57 14.10 -5.29
C PHE A 60 -1.67 12.86 -5.20
N LEU A 61 -2.11 11.83 -4.47
CA LEU A 61 -1.37 10.59 -4.27
C LEU A 61 -1.65 9.52 -5.35
N GLY A 62 -2.59 9.78 -6.26
CA GLY A 62 -2.90 8.93 -7.41
C GLY A 62 -3.80 7.71 -7.10
N TYR A 63 -4.71 7.85 -6.13
CA TYR A 63 -5.72 6.85 -5.74
C TYR A 63 -7.17 7.28 -6.05
N ASP A 64 -7.35 8.37 -6.79
CA ASP A 64 -8.67 8.86 -7.21
C ASP A 64 -9.47 7.78 -7.97
N GLY A 65 -10.80 7.79 -7.78
CA GLY A 65 -11.74 6.91 -8.47
C GLY A 65 -11.74 5.44 -8.03
N MET A 66 -11.06 5.07 -6.94
CA MET A 66 -11.00 3.68 -6.46
C MET A 66 -12.19 3.28 -5.56
N GLY A 67 -13.07 4.21 -5.19
CA GLY A 67 -14.12 3.97 -4.21
C GLY A 67 -13.57 3.91 -2.77
N LEU A 68 -12.68 4.85 -2.44
CA LEU A 68 -12.18 5.04 -1.07
C LEU A 68 -13.22 5.74 -0.20
N PRO A 69 -13.15 5.57 1.14
CA PRO A 69 -14.05 6.26 2.06
C PRO A 69 -14.09 7.79 1.87
N GLU A 70 -15.26 8.39 2.06
CA GLU A 70 -15.45 9.86 1.93
C GLU A 70 -15.36 10.60 3.27
N THR A 71 -15.18 9.87 4.38
CA THR A 71 -15.00 10.42 5.72
C THR A 71 -13.87 9.71 6.47
N VAL A 72 -13.21 10.41 7.41
CA VAL A 72 -12.16 9.80 8.24
C VAL A 72 -12.72 8.67 9.08
N ALA A 73 -13.92 8.87 9.66
CA ALA A 73 -14.58 7.87 10.49
C ALA A 73 -14.85 6.55 9.73
N ALA A 74 -15.15 6.62 8.42
CA ALA A 74 -15.43 5.44 7.61
C ALA A 74 -14.21 4.53 7.37
N TYR A 75 -12.98 5.00 7.65
CA TYR A 75 -11.81 4.12 7.69
C TYR A 75 -11.82 3.18 8.91
N GLY A 76 -12.41 3.60 10.03
CA GLY A 76 -12.37 2.84 11.29
C GLY A 76 -10.95 2.59 11.78
N ALA A 77 -10.15 3.66 11.90
CA ALA A 77 -8.70 3.58 12.21
C ALA A 77 -8.39 2.84 13.52
N ASP A 78 -9.31 2.84 14.49
CA ASP A 78 -9.20 2.12 15.76
C ASP A 78 -9.40 0.59 15.61
N GLU A 79 -9.86 0.13 14.45
CA GLU A 79 -10.12 -1.28 14.13
C GLU A 79 -9.34 -1.71 12.87
N PRO A 80 -8.00 -1.70 12.89
CA PRO A 80 -7.20 -1.96 11.69
C PRO A 80 -7.43 -3.37 11.10
N ALA A 81 -7.86 -4.33 11.92
CA ALA A 81 -8.17 -5.69 11.49
C ALA A 81 -9.40 -5.77 10.55
N THR A 82 -10.34 -4.83 10.64
CA THR A 82 -11.55 -4.82 9.81
C THR A 82 -11.45 -3.85 8.63
N LEU A 83 -10.35 -3.12 8.52
CA LEU A 83 -10.15 -2.11 7.48
C LEU A 83 -10.32 -2.67 6.06
N ALA A 84 -9.85 -3.90 5.82
CA ALA A 84 -9.92 -4.51 4.50
C ALA A 84 -11.35 -4.63 3.93
N TYR A 85 -12.38 -4.62 4.80
CA TYR A 85 -13.80 -4.61 4.41
C TYR A 85 -14.33 -3.23 4.02
N ARG A 86 -13.60 -2.16 4.34
CA ARG A 86 -14.01 -0.76 4.14
C ARG A 86 -13.30 -0.09 2.97
N ILE A 87 -12.27 -0.73 2.43
CA ILE A 87 -11.43 -0.19 1.37
C ILE A 87 -11.24 -1.19 0.22
N PRO A 88 -10.96 -0.70 -1.00
CA PRO A 88 -10.65 -1.55 -2.15
C PRO A 88 -9.22 -2.12 -2.05
N THR A 89 -9.03 -3.06 -1.11
CA THR A 89 -7.71 -3.60 -0.71
C THR A 89 -6.87 -4.06 -1.91
N ALA A 90 -7.44 -4.85 -2.82
CA ALA A 90 -6.73 -5.33 -4.00
C ALA A 90 -6.23 -4.18 -4.88
N ASP A 91 -7.07 -3.18 -5.15
CA ASP A 91 -6.75 -2.08 -6.04
C ASP A 91 -5.69 -1.15 -5.45
N LEU A 92 -5.74 -0.92 -4.13
CA LEU A 92 -4.71 -0.16 -3.41
C LEU A 92 -3.35 -0.86 -3.48
N VAL A 93 -3.31 -2.15 -3.13
CA VAL A 93 -2.06 -2.93 -3.18
C VAL A 93 -1.52 -2.96 -4.60
N LEU A 94 -2.36 -3.22 -5.60
CA LEU A 94 -1.93 -3.26 -6.99
C LEU A 94 -1.44 -1.91 -7.51
N ARG A 95 -2.05 -0.80 -7.08
CA ARG A 95 -1.55 0.55 -7.41
C ARG A 95 -0.11 0.74 -6.90
N ASP A 96 0.17 0.31 -5.68
CA ASP A 96 1.50 0.45 -5.08
C ASP A 96 2.51 -0.50 -5.70
N LEU A 97 2.10 -1.71 -6.11
CA LEU A 97 2.95 -2.62 -6.87
C LEU A 97 3.30 -2.05 -8.26
N VAL A 98 2.34 -1.44 -8.95
CA VAL A 98 2.59 -0.74 -10.22
C VAL A 98 3.59 0.40 -10.01
N LYS A 99 3.37 1.26 -9.02
CA LYS A 99 4.30 2.35 -8.67
C LYS A 99 5.70 1.79 -8.40
N ALA A 100 5.80 0.77 -7.54
CA ALA A 100 7.08 0.16 -7.20
C ALA A 100 7.79 -0.38 -8.44
N LYS A 101 7.09 -1.14 -9.31
CA LYS A 101 7.70 -1.69 -10.51
C LYS A 101 8.16 -0.62 -11.49
N LEU A 102 7.44 0.49 -11.61
CA LEU A 102 7.82 1.63 -12.46
C LEU A 102 9.09 2.34 -11.99
N TYR A 103 9.35 2.36 -10.68
CA TYR A 103 10.53 3.04 -10.10
C TYR A 103 11.77 2.13 -9.98
N LEU A 104 11.60 0.82 -10.12
CA LEU A 104 12.72 -0.12 -10.06
C LEU A 104 13.46 -0.21 -11.40
N PRO A 105 14.80 -0.42 -11.39
CA PRO A 105 15.53 -0.81 -12.58
C PRO A 105 14.91 -2.04 -13.25
N ALA A 106 14.96 -2.10 -14.59
CA ALA A 106 14.28 -3.15 -15.36
C ALA A 106 14.77 -4.57 -15.02
N ASP A 107 16.03 -4.71 -14.64
CA ASP A 107 16.72 -5.94 -14.29
C ASP A 107 16.71 -6.26 -12.78
N MET A 108 16.21 -5.34 -11.94
CA MET A 108 16.12 -5.55 -10.50
C MET A 108 15.07 -6.62 -10.16
N PRO A 109 15.46 -7.75 -9.52
CA PRO A 109 14.50 -8.71 -8.99
C PRO A 109 13.59 -8.06 -7.95
N SER A 110 12.29 -8.38 -7.98
CA SER A 110 11.31 -7.76 -7.10
C SER A 110 10.40 -8.80 -6.44
N TYR A 111 10.33 -8.76 -5.11
CA TYR A 111 9.56 -9.70 -4.29
C TYR A 111 8.69 -8.93 -3.27
N PRO A 112 7.49 -8.46 -3.65
CA PRO A 112 6.64 -7.69 -2.74
C PRO A 112 6.30 -8.46 -1.46
N ILE A 113 6.25 -7.74 -0.35
CA ILE A 113 5.86 -8.27 0.95
C ILE A 113 4.36 -8.10 1.12
N ILE A 114 3.64 -9.22 1.24
CA ILE A 114 2.18 -9.26 1.39
C ILE A 114 1.84 -9.90 2.72
N HIS A 115 0.93 -9.26 3.47
CA HIS A 115 0.44 -9.81 4.73
C HIS A 115 -0.51 -10.99 4.48
N GLY A 116 -1.58 -10.71 3.73
CA GLY A 116 -2.58 -11.70 3.35
C GLY A 116 -3.63 -11.98 4.43
N GLU A 117 -3.29 -11.83 5.71
CA GLU A 117 -4.25 -12.06 6.81
C GLU A 117 -5.38 -11.02 6.82
N GLY A 118 -6.63 -11.49 6.92
CA GLY A 118 -7.84 -10.67 6.99
C GLY A 118 -8.33 -10.07 5.66
N TRP A 119 -7.67 -10.31 4.52
CA TRP A 119 -8.02 -9.68 3.23
C TRP A 119 -8.98 -10.51 2.37
N GLY A 120 -9.21 -11.77 2.75
CA GLY A 120 -10.00 -12.73 1.99
C GLY A 120 -9.22 -13.36 0.83
N ARG A 121 -9.50 -14.64 0.57
CA ARG A 121 -8.73 -15.45 -0.39
C ARG A 121 -8.77 -14.89 -1.82
N ASP A 122 -9.93 -14.47 -2.30
CA ASP A 122 -10.08 -13.94 -3.66
C ASP A 122 -9.26 -12.67 -3.88
N THR A 123 -9.20 -11.78 -2.87
CA THR A 123 -8.35 -10.58 -2.89
C THR A 123 -6.88 -10.95 -3.01
N ILE A 124 -6.43 -11.90 -2.19
CA ILE A 124 -5.04 -12.36 -2.19
C ILE A 124 -4.69 -13.00 -3.53
N ASP A 125 -5.54 -13.89 -4.05
CA ASP A 125 -5.31 -14.57 -5.33
C ASP A 125 -5.27 -13.57 -6.50
N ARG A 126 -6.11 -12.52 -6.47
CA ARG A 126 -6.05 -11.40 -7.41
C ARG A 126 -4.71 -10.66 -7.31
N ILE A 127 -4.29 -10.28 -6.10
CA ILE A 127 -3.01 -9.58 -5.90
C ILE A 127 -1.83 -10.42 -6.40
N VAL A 128 -1.81 -11.73 -6.08
CA VAL A 128 -0.73 -12.64 -6.46
C VAL A 128 -0.64 -12.80 -7.99
N SER A 129 -1.78 -13.03 -8.64
CA SER A 129 -1.83 -13.24 -10.09
C SER A 129 -1.42 -11.98 -10.85
N GLU A 130 -1.91 -10.82 -10.45
CA GLU A 130 -1.59 -9.54 -11.07
C GLU A 130 -0.15 -9.09 -10.77
N SER A 131 0.37 -9.33 -9.55
CA SER A 131 1.79 -9.08 -9.22
C SER A 131 2.73 -9.84 -10.16
N ARG A 132 2.43 -11.11 -10.46
CA ARG A 132 3.19 -11.88 -11.45
C ARG A 132 3.06 -11.29 -12.86
N ARG A 133 1.86 -10.85 -13.24
CA ARG A 133 1.60 -10.20 -14.55
C ARG A 133 2.39 -8.90 -14.72
N LEU A 134 2.58 -8.15 -13.64
CA LEU A 134 3.40 -6.94 -13.59
C LEU A 134 4.91 -7.22 -13.67
N GLY A 135 5.33 -8.49 -13.59
CA GLY A 135 6.74 -8.87 -13.67
C GLY A 135 7.49 -8.79 -12.34
N HIS A 136 6.79 -8.93 -11.21
CA HIS A 136 7.43 -9.30 -9.95
C HIS A 136 7.84 -10.78 -9.96
N ASN A 137 8.96 -11.09 -9.33
CA ASN A 137 9.63 -12.40 -9.40
C ASN A 137 9.11 -13.39 -8.35
N GLY A 138 8.36 -12.91 -7.36
CA GLY A 138 7.77 -13.72 -6.30
C GLY A 138 7.10 -12.84 -5.26
N ILE A 139 6.71 -13.45 -4.14
CA ILE A 139 6.08 -12.77 -3.01
C ILE A 139 6.75 -13.25 -1.73
N VAL A 140 7.02 -12.32 -0.82
CA VAL A 140 7.40 -12.62 0.55
C VAL A 140 6.13 -12.52 1.40
N TRP A 141 5.76 -13.61 2.07
CA TRP A 141 4.59 -13.61 2.95
C TRP A 141 4.97 -13.17 4.37
N GLN A 142 4.14 -12.33 4.97
CA GLN A 142 4.32 -11.83 6.33
C GLN A 142 3.05 -12.09 7.15
N GLY A 143 3.10 -12.84 8.25
CA GLY A 143 1.87 -13.21 8.99
C GLY A 143 1.13 -14.36 8.30
N THR A 144 1.79 -15.51 8.20
CA THR A 144 1.33 -16.69 7.44
C THR A 144 0.33 -17.57 8.19
N SER A 145 -0.16 -17.17 9.36
CA SER A 145 -1.10 -17.97 10.18
C SER A 145 -2.37 -18.35 9.42
N GLU A 146 -2.86 -17.48 8.53
CA GLU A 146 -4.02 -17.77 7.68
C GLU A 146 -3.68 -18.51 6.36
N LEU A 147 -2.39 -18.56 5.99
CA LEU A 147 -1.95 -19.08 4.70
C LEU A 147 -1.31 -20.47 4.79
N MET A 148 -0.77 -20.83 5.96
CA MET A 148 -0.05 -22.07 6.20
C MET A 148 -0.26 -22.51 7.65
N ASP A 149 -0.83 -23.70 7.85
CA ASP A 149 -0.80 -24.37 9.15
C ASP A 149 0.62 -24.88 9.43
N TYR A 150 1.23 -24.45 10.53
CA TYR A 150 2.52 -24.96 10.99
C TYR A 150 2.42 -25.50 12.42
N GLU A 151 2.72 -26.79 12.61
CA GLU A 151 3.04 -27.32 13.94
C GLU A 151 4.48 -26.92 14.30
N PHE A 152 4.63 -25.99 15.26
CA PHE A 152 5.91 -25.82 15.92
C PHE A 152 6.15 -27.03 16.84
N LYS A 153 7.24 -27.78 16.58
CA LYS A 153 7.76 -28.80 17.50
C LYS A 153 8.77 -28.18 18.46
#